data_AF-A0AA35TX24-F1
#
_entry.id   AF-A0AA35TX24-F1
#
_cell.length_a   1.000
_cell.length_b   1.000
_cell.length_c   1.000
_cell.angle_alpha   90.00
_cell.angle_beta   90.00
_cell.angle_gamma   90.00
#
_symmetry.space_group_name_H-M   'P 1'
#
loop_
_entity.id
_entity.type
_entity.pdbx_description
1 polymer ?
#
loop_
_entity_poly.entity_id
_entity_poly.type
_entity_poly.pdbx_seq_one_letter_code
_entity_poly.pdbx_strand_id
1 'polypeptide(L)'
;MWCDDPLSLKTLPWKAPASHKRCAEDVRPIFWAQRPKSYIHRSKEWDDFPNGRWGNSSSPAFGELADYHLFYLRTRWKPERLRVMWGEELNCPEDVFHVFECYLTGNRNKNGVKVTSLPWNDDELAMETSLLTQQLAAINRRGVLTINSQPAVNGRSSSDPVIGWGEKGGFVYQKAYLEFFCSPSFMRALMTVLVDYPQVNYHIVNRQGTENMTNCDSYQPIAVTWGVFPGMEIIQPTVVDPVSFHIWKDEAFMLWGTHWASLYSPESTSHHIISHIQNTYYLVNLVDNDFVSGNVLFQLVNKVLDGMSKASSPTTETDQNTLPSSSSSSSSLLPIV
;
A
#
# COMPACT_ATOMS: atom_id res chain seq x y z
N MET A 1 -23.62 15.99 -4.11
CA MET A 1 -23.70 15.66 -5.55
C MET A 1 -22.45 16.20 -6.20
N TRP A 2 -21.73 15.39 -6.96
CA TRP A 2 -20.51 15.79 -7.66
C TRP A 2 -20.90 16.49 -8.98
N CYS A 3 -20.18 17.53 -9.40
CA CYS A 3 -20.29 18.02 -10.77
C CYS A 3 -19.44 17.13 -11.68
N ASP A 4 -20.07 16.36 -12.56
CA ASP A 4 -19.38 15.59 -13.59
C ASP A 4 -19.65 16.27 -14.95
N ASP A 5 -18.67 17.01 -15.49
CA ASP A 5 -18.56 17.27 -16.93
C ASP A 5 -17.45 16.36 -17.48
N PRO A 6 -17.78 15.32 -18.26
CA PRO A 6 -16.83 14.35 -18.79
C PRO A 6 -15.82 14.93 -19.80
N LEU A 7 -16.00 16.17 -20.26
CA LEU A 7 -15.05 16.88 -21.12
C LEU A 7 -14.15 17.86 -20.35
N SER A 8 -14.43 18.08 -19.06
CA SER A 8 -13.62 18.96 -18.21
C SER A 8 -12.37 18.22 -17.71
N LEU A 9 -11.21 18.85 -17.84
CA LEU A 9 -9.97 18.35 -17.23
C LEU A 9 -10.18 18.29 -15.72
N LYS A 10 -9.70 17.24 -15.05
CA LYS A 10 -9.76 17.15 -13.59
C LYS A 10 -9.03 18.36 -12.99
N THR A 11 -9.70 19.17 -12.17
CA THR A 11 -9.08 20.34 -11.52
C THR A 11 -8.00 19.92 -10.51
N LEU A 12 -8.22 18.83 -9.79
CA LEU A 12 -7.29 18.23 -8.82
C LEU A 12 -7.25 16.70 -9.03
N PRO A 13 -6.24 15.98 -8.51
CA PRO A 13 -6.16 14.52 -8.58
C PRO A 13 -7.35 13.80 -7.93
N TRP A 14 -8.10 14.49 -7.08
CA TRP A 14 -9.29 14.00 -6.39
C TRP A 14 -10.49 14.90 -6.65
N LYS A 15 -11.71 14.33 -6.55
CA LYS A 15 -12.94 15.09 -6.78
C LYS A 15 -13.18 16.10 -5.65
N ALA A 16 -13.41 17.36 -6.02
CA ALA A 16 -13.78 18.40 -5.06
C ALA A 16 -15.23 18.22 -4.58
N PRO A 17 -15.50 18.30 -3.27
CA PRO A 17 -16.85 18.21 -2.74
C PRO A 17 -17.64 19.49 -3.05
N ALA A 18 -18.93 19.37 -3.36
CA ALA A 18 -19.81 20.52 -3.64
C ALA A 18 -20.22 21.35 -2.40
N SER A 19 -19.41 21.32 -1.33
CA SER A 19 -19.67 22.04 -0.08
C SER A 19 -19.01 23.41 -0.12
N HIS A 20 -19.78 24.47 0.09
CA HIS A 20 -19.23 25.83 0.16
C HIS A 20 -18.18 25.98 1.27
N LYS A 21 -18.31 25.27 2.41
CA LYS A 21 -17.32 25.32 3.51
C LYS A 21 -15.93 24.81 3.08
N ARG A 22 -15.87 23.99 2.02
CA ARG A 22 -14.66 23.31 1.53
C ARG A 22 -14.16 23.85 0.19
N CYS A 23 -14.68 24.99 -0.27
CA CYS A 23 -14.31 25.53 -1.58
C CYS A 23 -12.82 25.87 -1.70
N ALA A 24 -12.16 26.19 -0.57
CA ALA A 24 -10.74 26.49 -0.49
C ALA A 24 -9.87 25.25 -0.19
N GLU A 25 -10.47 24.07 0.03
CA GLU A 25 -9.72 22.84 0.28
C GLU A 25 -9.01 22.39 -1.01
N ASP A 26 -7.68 22.35 -1.00
CA ASP A 26 -6.89 21.99 -2.19
C ASP A 26 -5.78 20.96 -1.91
N VAL A 27 -5.60 20.51 -0.67
CA VAL A 27 -4.59 19.53 -0.27
C VAL A 27 -5.15 18.48 0.69
N ARG A 28 -4.82 17.20 0.46
CA ARG A 28 -5.28 16.05 1.27
C ARG A 28 -4.19 15.00 1.50
N PRO A 29 -4.27 14.19 2.57
CA PRO A 29 -3.43 13.01 2.74
C PRO A 29 -3.85 11.93 1.73
N ILE A 30 -2.88 11.22 1.17
CA ILE A 30 -3.11 10.21 0.12
C ILE A 30 -3.93 9.00 0.58
N PHE A 31 -3.97 8.73 1.88
CA PHE A 31 -4.49 7.49 2.47
C PHE A 31 -5.97 7.22 2.18
N TRP A 32 -6.78 8.28 2.07
CA TRP A 32 -8.21 8.18 1.74
C TRP A 32 -8.53 8.41 0.26
N ALA A 33 -7.54 8.33 -0.65
CA ALA A 33 -7.76 8.54 -2.08
C ALA A 33 -8.90 7.66 -2.62
N GLN A 34 -9.01 6.43 -2.13
CA GLN A 34 -10.01 5.43 -2.54
C GLN A 34 -11.24 5.40 -1.63
N ARG A 35 -11.25 6.21 -0.57
CA ARG A 35 -12.33 6.32 0.41
C ARG A 35 -12.70 7.78 0.70
N PRO A 36 -12.96 8.61 -0.34
CA PRO A 36 -13.19 10.05 -0.17
C PRO A 36 -14.41 10.35 0.72
N LYS A 37 -15.44 9.49 0.72
CA LYS A 37 -16.59 9.65 1.62
C LYS A 37 -16.21 9.53 3.10
N SER A 38 -15.31 8.60 3.43
CA SER A 38 -14.80 8.46 4.80
C SER A 38 -14.02 9.71 5.20
N TYR A 39 -13.09 10.17 4.35
CA TYR A 39 -12.34 11.41 4.62
C TYR A 39 -13.25 12.61 4.88
N ILE A 40 -14.24 12.84 4.01
CA ILE A 40 -15.19 13.96 4.15
C ILE A 40 -15.98 13.85 5.45
N HIS A 41 -16.38 12.64 5.84
CA HIS A 41 -17.07 12.42 7.09
C HIS A 41 -16.18 12.68 8.30
N ARG A 42 -14.96 12.16 8.30
CA ARG A 42 -14.00 12.30 9.42
C ARG A 42 -13.50 13.73 9.62
N SER A 43 -13.55 14.56 8.57
CA SER A 43 -13.18 15.98 8.62
C SER A 43 -14.41 16.92 8.61
N LYS A 44 -15.64 16.41 8.79
CA LYS A 44 -16.87 17.21 8.66
C LYS A 44 -16.97 18.34 9.70
N GLU A 45 -16.44 18.11 10.90
CA GLU A 45 -16.49 19.04 12.03
C GLU A 45 -15.32 20.05 12.03
N TRP A 46 -14.42 20.01 11.04
CA TRP A 46 -13.35 21.00 10.94
C TRP A 46 -13.93 22.38 10.64
N ASP A 47 -13.41 23.40 11.32
CA ASP A 47 -13.78 24.80 11.09
C ASP A 47 -13.16 25.32 9.80
N ASP A 48 -11.86 25.07 9.59
CA ASP A 48 -11.10 25.43 8.41
C ASP A 48 -10.52 24.21 7.70
N PHE A 49 -10.27 24.35 6.39
CA PHE A 49 -9.70 23.29 5.55
C PHE A 49 -8.34 23.71 4.97
N PRO A 50 -7.37 22.78 4.87
CA PRO A 50 -6.05 23.10 4.33
C PRO A 50 -6.08 23.69 2.92
N ASN A 51 -5.34 24.78 2.73
CA ASN A 51 -5.16 25.51 1.47
C ASN A 51 -3.66 25.75 1.20
N GLY A 52 -3.19 25.40 0.01
CA GLY A 52 -1.81 25.52 -0.44
C GLY A 52 -0.86 24.50 0.20
N ARG A 53 -0.68 24.53 1.53
CA ARG A 53 0.11 23.54 2.27
C ARG A 53 -0.75 22.84 3.30
N TRP A 54 -0.50 21.55 3.51
CA TRP A 54 -1.19 20.79 4.57
C TRP A 54 -0.95 21.39 5.97
N GLY A 55 0.18 22.05 6.18
CA GLY A 55 0.52 22.72 7.44
C GLY A 55 1.17 21.77 8.46
N ASN A 56 1.20 22.20 9.73
CA ASN A 56 1.69 21.38 10.84
C ASN A 56 0.67 20.28 11.15
N SER A 57 1.13 19.03 11.19
CA SER A 57 0.31 17.83 11.39
C SER A 57 -0.51 17.82 12.69
N SER A 58 -0.22 18.72 13.63
CA SER A 58 -0.95 18.90 14.90
C SER A 58 -2.29 19.63 14.77
N SER A 59 -2.57 20.28 13.64
CA SER A 59 -3.75 21.13 13.45
C SER A 59 -5.07 20.38 13.13
N PRO A 60 -5.08 19.24 12.41
CA PRO A 60 -6.33 18.57 12.07
C PRO A 60 -6.75 17.52 13.12
N ALA A 61 -7.84 17.77 13.84
CA ALA A 61 -8.50 16.76 14.68
C ALA A 61 -9.49 15.95 13.83
N PHE A 62 -9.04 14.85 13.20
CA PHE A 62 -9.98 13.92 12.57
C PHE A 62 -10.92 13.33 13.62
N GLY A 63 -12.20 13.17 13.27
CA GLY A 63 -13.17 12.48 14.14
C GLY A 63 -12.77 11.03 14.43
N GLU A 64 -13.04 10.58 15.65
CA GLU A 64 -12.86 9.18 16.07
C GLU A 64 -13.81 8.24 15.32
N LEU A 65 -13.36 7.01 15.06
CA LEU A 65 -14.19 5.96 14.47
C LEU A 65 -15.22 5.44 15.48
N ALA A 66 -16.34 6.14 15.64
CA ALA A 66 -17.51 5.70 16.42
C ALA A 66 -18.53 4.91 15.56
N ASP A 67 -19.49 4.22 16.18
CA ASP A 67 -20.43 3.26 15.54
C ASP A 67 -21.18 3.77 14.29
N TYR A 68 -21.41 5.08 14.16
CA TYR A 68 -22.01 5.66 12.95
C TYR A 68 -21.09 5.60 11.71
N HIS A 69 -19.79 5.34 11.89
CA HIS A 69 -18.84 5.07 10.81
C HIS A 69 -19.13 3.78 10.07
N LEU A 70 -19.86 2.83 10.67
CA LEU A 70 -20.27 1.58 10.01
C LEU A 70 -21.01 1.85 8.71
N PHE A 71 -21.76 2.96 8.60
CA PHE A 71 -22.41 3.34 7.34
C PHE A 71 -21.42 3.69 6.22
N TYR A 72 -20.31 4.34 6.55
CA TYR A 72 -19.26 4.70 5.59
C TYR A 72 -18.26 3.58 5.36
N LEU A 73 -18.17 2.63 6.30
CA LEU A 73 -17.50 1.37 6.07
C LEU A 73 -18.31 0.57 5.04
N ARG A 74 -19.62 0.37 5.23
CA ARG A 74 -20.46 -0.45 4.33
C ARG A 74 -20.11 -0.32 2.84
N THR A 75 -19.63 -1.43 2.31
CA THR A 75 -19.49 -1.65 0.88
C THR A 75 -20.84 -1.59 0.18
N ARG A 76 -20.83 -1.18 -1.09
CA ARG A 76 -22.03 -1.17 -1.96
C ARG A 76 -22.43 -2.57 -2.41
N TRP A 77 -21.58 -3.57 -2.21
CA TRP A 77 -21.77 -4.94 -2.67
C TRP A 77 -22.52 -5.79 -1.63
N LYS A 78 -23.34 -6.73 -2.10
CA LYS A 78 -24.01 -7.70 -1.22
C LYS A 78 -23.02 -8.76 -0.74
N PRO A 79 -23.14 -9.27 0.50
CA PRO A 79 -22.23 -10.28 1.06
C PRO A 79 -22.05 -11.53 0.20
N GLU A 80 -23.12 -11.99 -0.47
CA GLU A 80 -23.07 -13.19 -1.32
C GLU A 80 -22.15 -12.96 -2.52
N ARG A 81 -22.20 -11.77 -3.12
CA ARG A 81 -21.32 -11.41 -4.24
C ARG A 81 -19.87 -11.26 -3.78
N LEU A 82 -19.65 -10.71 -2.59
CA LEU A 82 -18.30 -10.61 -2.01
C LEU A 82 -17.70 -11.98 -1.75
N ARG A 83 -18.47 -12.94 -1.22
CA ARG A 83 -17.98 -14.33 -1.06
C ARG A 83 -17.56 -14.96 -2.38
N VAL A 84 -18.31 -14.75 -3.45
CA VAL A 84 -17.92 -15.29 -4.77
C VAL A 84 -16.63 -14.64 -5.28
N MET A 85 -16.44 -13.33 -5.07
CA MET A 85 -15.24 -12.61 -5.52
C MET A 85 -14.00 -12.89 -4.65
N TRP A 86 -14.16 -12.87 -3.33
CA TRP A 86 -13.06 -12.95 -2.36
C TRP A 86 -12.80 -14.36 -1.84
N GLY A 87 -13.60 -15.34 -2.25
CA GLY A 87 -13.49 -16.74 -1.86
C GLY A 87 -14.61 -17.14 -0.90
N GLU A 88 -15.34 -18.19 -1.28
CA GLU A 88 -16.39 -18.77 -0.41
C GLU A 88 -15.77 -19.45 0.81
N GLU A 89 -14.59 -20.03 0.62
CA GLU A 89 -13.73 -20.61 1.63
C GLU A 89 -12.26 -20.26 1.33
N LEU A 90 -11.53 -19.94 2.40
CA LEU A 90 -10.08 -19.69 2.44
C LEU A 90 -9.44 -20.78 3.29
N ASN A 91 -8.40 -21.41 2.75
CA ASN A 91 -7.68 -22.52 3.39
C ASN A 91 -6.31 -22.08 3.91
N CYS A 92 -5.71 -21.06 3.29
CA CYS A 92 -4.42 -20.51 3.68
C CYS A 92 -4.31 -19.01 3.34
N PRO A 93 -3.31 -18.29 3.88
CA PRO A 93 -3.10 -16.87 3.56
C PRO A 93 -2.93 -16.59 2.07
N GLU A 94 -2.37 -17.53 1.30
CA GLU A 94 -2.16 -17.40 -0.14
C GLU A 94 -3.48 -17.26 -0.92
N ASP A 95 -4.59 -17.81 -0.41
CA ASP A 95 -5.90 -17.58 -1.00
C ASP A 95 -6.27 -16.09 -0.97
N VAL A 96 -5.91 -15.38 0.13
CA VAL A 96 -6.10 -13.93 0.25
C VAL A 96 -5.18 -13.20 -0.74
N PHE A 97 -3.92 -13.63 -0.85
CA PHE A 97 -2.94 -13.00 -1.74
C PHE A 97 -3.40 -13.07 -3.21
N HIS A 98 -3.98 -14.20 -3.60
CA HIS A 98 -4.52 -14.40 -4.94
C HIS A 98 -5.73 -13.50 -5.25
N VAL A 99 -6.54 -13.13 -4.26
CA VAL A 99 -7.64 -12.16 -4.46
C VAL A 99 -7.10 -10.78 -4.83
N PHE A 100 -6.02 -10.32 -4.18
CA PHE A 100 -5.35 -9.06 -4.54
C PHE A 100 -4.74 -9.13 -5.95
N GLU A 101 -4.09 -10.24 -6.31
CA GLU A 101 -3.57 -10.47 -7.66
C GLU A 101 -4.69 -10.41 -8.72
N CYS A 102 -5.82 -11.08 -8.48
CA CYS A 102 -6.97 -11.07 -9.39
C CYS A 102 -7.58 -9.68 -9.55
N TYR A 103 -7.67 -8.91 -8.46
CA TYR A 103 -8.15 -7.53 -8.50
C TYR A 103 -7.27 -6.66 -9.40
N LEU A 104 -5.95 -6.76 -9.25
CA LEU A 104 -4.99 -5.97 -10.03
C LEU A 104 -4.94 -6.38 -11.52
N THR A 105 -4.93 -7.68 -11.79
CA THR A 105 -4.78 -8.21 -13.16
C THR A 105 -6.09 -8.24 -13.94
N GLY A 106 -7.25 -8.17 -13.27
CA GLY A 106 -8.56 -8.36 -13.88
C GLY A 106 -8.83 -9.81 -14.30
N ASN A 107 -7.97 -10.76 -13.90
CA ASN A 107 -8.15 -12.18 -14.12
C ASN A 107 -9.35 -12.70 -13.32
N ARG A 108 -9.93 -13.81 -13.79
CA ARG A 108 -10.99 -14.50 -13.07
C ARG A 108 -10.37 -15.35 -11.95
N ASN A 109 -11.00 -15.35 -10.78
CA ASN A 109 -10.64 -16.19 -9.65
C ASN A 109 -11.03 -17.66 -9.89
N LYS A 110 -10.81 -18.53 -8.88
CA LYS A 110 -11.16 -19.96 -8.92
C LYS A 110 -12.63 -20.26 -9.25
N ASN A 111 -13.53 -19.31 -9.00
CA ASN A 111 -14.97 -19.42 -9.27
C ASN A 111 -15.34 -18.86 -10.66
N GLY A 112 -14.36 -18.49 -11.48
CA GLY A 112 -14.59 -17.90 -12.79
C GLY A 112 -15.12 -16.46 -12.74
N VAL A 113 -14.97 -15.73 -11.64
CA VAL A 113 -15.48 -14.35 -11.49
C VAL A 113 -14.33 -13.36 -11.36
N LYS A 114 -14.47 -12.17 -11.95
CA LYS A 114 -13.50 -11.08 -11.78
C LYS A 114 -13.64 -10.45 -10.39
N VAL A 115 -12.52 -10.18 -9.74
CA VAL A 115 -12.51 -9.41 -8.49
C VAL A 115 -12.54 -7.93 -8.85
N THR A 116 -13.65 -7.25 -8.58
CA THR A 116 -13.86 -5.84 -8.97
C THR A 116 -13.75 -4.86 -7.81
N SER A 117 -13.43 -5.35 -6.61
CA SER A 117 -13.29 -4.53 -5.41
C SER A 117 -12.48 -5.27 -4.36
N LEU A 118 -11.90 -4.52 -3.43
CA LEU A 118 -11.28 -4.96 -2.19
C LEU A 118 -11.88 -4.16 -1.01
N PRO A 119 -11.67 -4.55 0.25
CA PRO A 119 -12.18 -3.78 1.39
C PRO A 119 -11.79 -2.29 1.38
N TRP A 120 -10.61 -1.96 0.87
CA TRP A 120 -10.10 -0.59 0.79
C TRP A 120 -10.48 0.14 -0.50
N ASN A 121 -10.96 -0.59 -1.52
CA ASN A 121 -11.21 -0.08 -2.87
C ASN A 121 -12.54 -0.64 -3.40
N ASP A 122 -13.61 0.15 -3.36
CA ASP A 122 -14.93 -0.28 -3.82
C ASP A 122 -15.12 -0.14 -5.36
N ASP A 123 -14.21 0.55 -6.05
CA ASP A 123 -14.25 0.89 -7.47
C ASP A 123 -13.18 0.16 -8.31
N GLU A 124 -13.30 0.26 -9.64
CA GLU A 124 -12.27 -0.23 -10.57
C GLU A 124 -10.96 0.55 -10.42
N LEU A 125 -9.86 -0.06 -10.85
CA LEU A 125 -8.52 0.54 -10.78
C LEU A 125 -8.46 1.89 -11.50
N ALA A 126 -7.79 2.85 -10.87
CA ALA A 126 -7.48 4.12 -11.53
C ALA A 126 -6.58 3.86 -12.75
N MET A 127 -6.74 4.70 -13.79
CA MET A 127 -5.96 4.54 -15.02
C MET A 127 -4.44 4.57 -14.77
N GLU A 128 -3.96 5.39 -13.82
CA GLU A 128 -2.53 5.44 -13.48
C GLU A 128 -2.00 4.12 -12.91
N THR A 129 -2.83 3.34 -12.22
CA THR A 129 -2.44 2.03 -11.67
C THR A 129 -2.11 1.02 -12.78
N SER A 130 -2.67 1.20 -13.99
CA SER A 130 -2.34 0.36 -15.15
C SER A 130 -0.85 0.36 -15.51
N LEU A 131 -0.12 1.43 -15.15
CA LEU A 131 1.32 1.56 -15.37
C LEU A 131 2.15 0.64 -14.45
N LEU A 132 1.55 0.14 -13.36
CA LEU A 132 2.21 -0.62 -12.30
C LEU A 132 1.59 -2.01 -12.09
N THR A 133 0.52 -2.35 -12.81
CA THR A 133 -0.29 -3.56 -12.57
C THR A 133 0.55 -4.84 -12.47
N GLN A 134 1.51 -5.04 -13.38
CA GLN A 134 2.31 -6.27 -13.38
C GLN A 134 3.22 -6.36 -12.15
N GLN A 135 3.89 -5.26 -11.80
CA GLN A 135 4.77 -5.22 -10.63
C GLN A 135 3.96 -5.37 -9.33
N LEU A 136 2.80 -4.70 -9.24
CA LEU A 136 1.89 -4.82 -8.10
C LEU A 136 1.39 -6.26 -7.96
N ALA A 137 0.90 -6.88 -9.04
CA ALA A 137 0.40 -8.25 -9.00
C ALA A 137 1.48 -9.25 -8.55
N ALA A 138 2.72 -9.07 -9.02
CA ALA A 138 3.84 -9.92 -8.66
C ALA A 138 4.18 -9.89 -7.16
N ILE A 139 4.20 -8.70 -6.54
CA ILE A 139 4.50 -8.58 -5.10
C ILE A 139 3.30 -9.01 -4.24
N ASN A 140 2.06 -8.77 -4.68
CA ASN A 140 0.85 -9.19 -3.97
C ASN A 140 0.76 -10.71 -3.89
N ARG A 141 1.07 -11.41 -4.98
CA ARG A 141 1.15 -12.88 -5.01
C ARG A 141 2.15 -13.46 -3.99
N ARG A 142 3.14 -12.66 -3.57
CA ARG A 142 4.18 -13.03 -2.62
C ARG A 142 3.91 -12.49 -1.20
N GLY A 143 2.71 -11.98 -0.92
CA GLY A 143 2.27 -11.57 0.42
C GLY A 143 2.51 -10.10 0.77
N VAL A 144 2.82 -9.25 -0.21
CA VAL A 144 2.88 -7.77 -0.05
C VAL A 144 1.57 -7.18 -0.55
N LEU A 145 0.60 -7.03 0.37
CA LEU A 145 -0.80 -6.80 0.02
C LEU A 145 -1.11 -5.32 -0.14
N THR A 146 -0.98 -4.81 -1.36
CA THR A 146 -1.06 -3.38 -1.67
C THR A 146 -2.48 -2.86 -1.67
N ILE A 147 -2.71 -1.72 -1.01
CA ILE A 147 -4.02 -1.05 -0.94
C ILE A 147 -4.02 0.33 -1.61
N ASN A 148 -2.83 0.91 -1.83
CA ASN A 148 -2.69 2.20 -2.48
C ASN A 148 -1.32 2.33 -3.17
N SER A 149 -1.25 3.06 -4.29
CA SER A 149 -0.03 3.26 -5.07
C SER A 149 -0.18 4.42 -6.05
N GLN A 150 0.91 5.14 -6.34
CA GLN A 150 1.02 6.02 -7.50
C GLN A 150 2.41 5.90 -8.15
N PRO A 151 2.53 6.07 -9.48
CA PRO A 151 3.81 6.03 -10.18
C PRO A 151 4.65 7.29 -9.90
N ALA A 152 5.96 7.22 -10.19
CA ALA A 152 6.77 8.42 -10.30
C ALA A 152 6.46 9.15 -11.60
N VAL A 153 6.29 10.47 -11.53
CA VAL A 153 6.03 11.34 -12.67
C VAL A 153 6.98 12.52 -12.61
N ASN A 154 7.74 12.70 -13.69
CA ASN A 154 8.68 13.80 -13.84
C ASN A 154 8.24 14.73 -14.97
N GLY A 155 7.48 15.78 -14.64
CA GLY A 155 7.15 16.88 -15.56
C GLY A 155 6.32 16.44 -16.77
N ARG A 156 5.22 15.72 -16.54
CA ARG A 156 4.28 15.35 -17.62
C ARG A 156 3.29 16.48 -17.87
N SER A 157 2.77 16.57 -19.10
CA SER A 157 1.79 17.60 -19.44
C SER A 157 0.58 17.53 -18.50
N SER A 158 0.09 18.68 -18.04
CA SER A 158 -1.17 18.75 -17.28
C SER A 158 -2.37 18.21 -18.05
N SER A 159 -2.29 18.15 -19.39
CA SER A 159 -3.32 17.57 -20.28
C SER A 159 -3.09 16.10 -20.62
N ASP A 160 -2.16 15.42 -19.94
CA ASP A 160 -1.96 13.98 -20.12
C ASP A 160 -3.24 13.19 -19.78
N PRO A 161 -3.67 12.23 -20.62
CA PRO A 161 -4.95 11.54 -20.44
C PRO A 161 -4.99 10.60 -19.22
N VAL A 162 -3.83 10.18 -18.70
CA VAL A 162 -3.74 9.21 -17.59
C VAL A 162 -3.50 9.91 -16.26
N ILE A 163 -2.54 10.83 -16.23
CA ILE A 163 -2.03 11.47 -15.00
C ILE A 163 -2.28 12.99 -14.96
N GLY A 164 -2.80 13.58 -16.03
CA GLY A 164 -3.01 15.03 -16.14
C GLY A 164 -4.14 15.55 -15.25
N TRP A 165 -3.92 16.72 -14.66
CA TRP A 165 -4.87 17.50 -13.88
C TRP A 165 -4.45 18.98 -13.85
N GLY A 166 -5.36 19.86 -13.43
CA GLY A 166 -5.14 21.29 -13.27
C GLY A 166 -5.29 22.08 -14.57
N GLU A 167 -4.67 23.27 -14.62
CA GLU A 167 -4.77 24.15 -15.78
C GLU A 167 -3.98 23.65 -16.99
N LYS A 168 -4.46 23.95 -18.20
CA LYS A 168 -3.80 23.51 -19.44
C LYS A 168 -2.46 24.24 -19.64
N GLY A 169 -1.50 23.55 -20.26
CA GLY A 169 -0.17 24.10 -20.55
C GLY A 169 0.80 24.07 -19.36
N GLY A 170 0.42 23.43 -18.25
CA GLY A 170 1.29 23.19 -17.10
C GLY A 170 1.96 21.81 -17.12
N PHE A 171 2.64 21.52 -16.03
CA PHE A 171 3.35 20.26 -15.79
C PHE A 171 3.00 19.69 -14.42
N VAL A 172 2.79 18.38 -14.37
CA VAL A 172 2.47 17.63 -13.15
C VAL A 172 3.61 16.69 -12.78
N TYR A 173 3.75 16.44 -11.49
CA TYR A 173 4.82 15.68 -10.88
C TYR A 173 4.28 14.78 -9.77
N GLN A 174 4.89 13.60 -9.60
CA GLN A 174 4.55 12.64 -8.57
C GLN A 174 5.81 11.94 -8.06
N LYS A 175 5.93 11.79 -6.74
CA LYS A 175 6.83 10.81 -6.12
C LYS A 175 6.19 9.42 -6.18
N ALA A 176 6.99 8.38 -6.40
CA ALA A 176 6.46 7.02 -6.32
C ALA A 176 6.02 6.71 -4.88
N TYR A 177 4.86 6.06 -4.77
CA TYR A 177 4.24 5.72 -3.49
C TYR A 177 3.75 4.28 -3.51
N LEU A 178 3.93 3.59 -2.38
CA LEU A 178 3.38 2.25 -2.18
C LEU A 178 2.87 2.10 -0.75
N GLU A 179 1.64 1.62 -0.59
CA GLU A 179 1.02 1.31 0.69
C GLU A 179 0.51 -0.12 0.71
N PHE A 180 0.87 -0.90 1.72
CA PHE A 180 0.55 -2.32 1.78
C PHE A 180 0.52 -2.90 3.20
N PHE A 181 -0.18 -4.03 3.34
CA PHE A 181 -0.05 -4.91 4.49
C PHE A 181 1.02 -5.98 4.26
N CYS A 182 1.81 -6.30 5.28
CA CYS A 182 2.81 -7.37 5.22
C CYS A 182 2.95 -8.13 6.55
N SER A 183 3.46 -9.35 6.47
CA SER A 183 3.72 -10.19 7.64
C SER A 183 4.86 -9.66 8.52
N PRO A 184 4.94 -10.06 9.81
CA PRO A 184 6.07 -9.70 10.68
C PRO A 184 7.44 -10.16 10.18
N SER A 185 7.50 -11.28 9.44
CA SER A 185 8.76 -11.77 8.86
C SER A 185 9.22 -10.88 7.71
N PHE A 186 8.29 -10.46 6.84
CA PHE A 186 8.58 -9.51 5.77
C PHE A 186 9.01 -8.16 6.33
N MET A 187 8.27 -7.61 7.31
CA MET A 187 8.60 -6.33 7.94
C MET A 187 10.04 -6.32 8.49
N ARG A 188 10.44 -7.37 9.23
CA ARG A 188 11.81 -7.45 9.78
C ARG A 188 12.87 -7.47 8.68
N ALA A 189 12.64 -8.19 7.59
CA ALA A 189 13.55 -8.20 6.44
C ALA A 189 13.53 -6.89 5.64
N LEU A 190 12.38 -6.21 5.58
CA LEU A 190 12.25 -4.88 4.98
C LEU A 190 13.14 -3.86 5.71
N MET A 191 13.12 -3.88 7.05
CA MET A 191 13.94 -2.97 7.87
C MET A 191 15.45 -3.13 7.64
N THR A 192 15.93 -4.34 7.38
CA THR A 192 17.37 -4.56 7.09
C THR A 192 17.75 -4.04 5.71
N VAL A 193 16.85 -4.17 4.72
CA VAL A 193 17.10 -3.71 3.35
C VAL A 193 16.95 -2.19 3.22
N LEU A 194 16.05 -1.56 3.98
CA LEU A 194 15.79 -0.11 3.92
C LEU A 194 17.03 0.76 4.21
N VAL A 195 18.02 0.23 4.95
CA VAL A 195 19.29 0.93 5.23
C VAL A 195 20.06 1.26 3.94
N ASP A 196 19.88 0.46 2.89
CA ASP A 196 20.53 0.66 1.58
C ASP A 196 19.79 1.69 0.70
N TYR A 197 18.65 2.24 1.16
CA TYR A 197 17.78 3.14 0.39
C TYR A 197 17.48 4.44 1.16
N PRO A 198 18.51 5.29 1.41
CA PRO A 198 18.36 6.51 2.22
C PRO A 198 17.39 7.54 1.64
N GLN A 199 17.08 7.47 0.34
CA GLN A 199 16.11 8.32 -0.33
C GLN A 199 14.66 7.94 -0.06
N VAL A 200 14.41 6.75 0.50
CA VAL A 200 13.05 6.25 0.74
C VAL A 200 12.58 6.69 2.12
N ASN A 201 11.46 7.41 2.17
CA ASN A 201 10.73 7.61 3.41
C ASN A 201 9.79 6.43 3.67
N TYR A 202 9.74 5.96 4.91
CA TYR A 202 8.87 4.86 5.31
C TYR A 202 8.13 5.18 6.60
N HIS A 203 6.93 4.61 6.75
CA HIS A 203 6.19 4.58 8.01
C HIS A 203 5.48 3.23 8.14
N ILE A 204 5.77 2.51 9.22
CA ILE A 204 5.35 1.14 9.49
C ILE A 204 4.60 1.13 10.83
N VAL A 205 3.39 0.56 10.87
CA VAL A 205 2.58 0.52 12.08
C VAL A 205 1.79 -0.79 12.20
N ASN A 206 1.73 -1.37 13.41
CA ASN A 206 0.85 -2.50 13.69
C ASN A 206 -0.56 -2.04 14.05
N ARG A 207 -1.51 -2.98 14.13
CA ARG A 207 -2.92 -2.67 14.47
C ARG A 207 -3.04 -1.89 15.78
N GLN A 208 -2.35 -2.35 16.82
CA GLN A 208 -2.41 -1.77 18.17
C GLN A 208 -1.77 -0.39 18.25
N GLY A 209 -0.95 0.00 17.26
CA GLY A 209 -0.16 1.23 17.28
C GLY A 209 1.02 1.20 18.25
N THR A 210 1.30 0.05 18.89
CA THR A 210 2.40 -0.12 19.86
C THR A 210 3.75 -0.19 19.16
N GLU A 211 3.79 -0.71 17.94
CA GLU A 211 4.96 -0.66 17.06
C GLU A 211 4.67 0.33 15.96
N ASN A 212 5.40 1.45 15.99
CA ASN A 212 5.24 2.57 15.07
C ASN A 212 6.63 3.11 14.73
N MET A 213 7.11 2.80 13.52
CA MET A 213 8.47 3.06 13.07
C MET A 213 8.42 3.96 11.84
N THR A 214 9.15 5.07 11.86
CA THR A 214 9.22 6.00 10.72
C THR A 214 10.58 6.67 10.66
N ASN A 215 11.04 7.00 9.46
CA ASN A 215 12.17 7.91 9.25
C ASN A 215 11.71 9.31 8.79
N CYS A 216 10.40 9.55 8.74
CA CYS A 216 9.83 10.88 8.47
C CYS A 216 9.94 11.77 9.69
N ASP A 217 9.94 13.09 9.48
CA ASP A 217 9.71 14.04 10.55
C ASP A 217 8.28 13.87 11.09
N SER A 218 8.13 13.77 12.41
CA SER A 218 6.85 13.45 13.06
C SER A 218 5.74 14.48 12.82
N TYR A 219 6.07 15.70 12.40
CA TYR A 219 5.14 16.83 12.28
C TYR A 219 5.20 17.54 10.92
N GLN A 220 6.00 17.02 9.98
CA GLN A 220 6.08 17.56 8.63
C GLN A 220 5.56 16.57 7.59
N PRO A 221 4.55 16.97 6.80
CA PRO A 221 4.06 16.16 5.69
C PRO A 221 5.02 16.20 4.50
N ILE A 222 5.04 15.11 3.73
CA ILE A 222 5.80 15.00 2.47
C ILE A 222 4.85 15.26 1.32
N ALA A 223 5.09 16.29 0.52
CA ALA A 223 4.38 16.47 -0.75
C ALA A 223 4.76 15.36 -1.74
N VAL A 224 3.76 14.65 -2.26
CA VAL A 224 3.94 13.52 -3.18
C VAL A 224 3.31 13.74 -4.54
N THR A 225 2.43 14.73 -4.70
CA THR A 225 1.89 15.15 -6.00
C THR A 225 1.82 16.66 -6.04
N TRP A 226 2.34 17.28 -7.11
CA TRP A 226 2.29 18.73 -7.31
C TRP A 226 2.25 19.10 -8.79
N GLY A 227 1.87 20.35 -9.07
CA GLY A 227 1.73 20.89 -10.42
C GLY A 227 2.22 22.33 -10.50
N VAL A 228 2.79 22.68 -11.65
CA VAL A 228 3.25 24.03 -12.00
C VAL A 228 2.49 24.46 -13.25
N PHE A 229 1.77 25.58 -13.16
CA PHE A 229 0.83 26.02 -14.19
C PHE A 229 1.14 27.45 -14.66
N PRO A 230 0.88 27.79 -15.94
CA PRO A 230 1.12 29.15 -16.45
C PRO A 230 0.31 30.20 -15.69
N GLY A 231 0.98 31.23 -15.17
CA GLY A 231 0.32 32.36 -14.50
C GLY A 231 -0.26 32.05 -13.11
N MET A 232 0.15 30.94 -12.48
CA MET A 232 -0.32 30.52 -11.16
C MET A 232 0.83 30.13 -10.23
N GLU A 233 0.57 30.16 -8.92
CA GLU A 233 1.44 29.53 -7.93
C GLU A 233 1.39 27.98 -8.02
N ILE A 234 2.32 27.33 -7.32
CA ILE A 234 2.40 25.86 -7.27
C ILE A 234 1.21 25.31 -6.49
N ILE A 235 0.61 24.25 -7.00
CA ILE A 235 -0.44 23.48 -6.31
C ILE A 235 0.13 22.13 -5.92
N GLN A 236 0.00 21.71 -4.66
CA GLN A 236 0.52 20.44 -4.14
C GLN A 236 -0.58 19.64 -3.42
N PRO A 237 -1.49 19.01 -4.19
CA PRO A 237 -2.77 18.58 -3.64
C PRO A 237 -2.75 17.26 -2.88
N THR A 238 -1.58 16.60 -2.79
CA THR A 238 -1.46 15.30 -2.14
C THR A 238 -0.19 15.20 -1.33
N VAL A 239 -0.35 14.79 -0.07
CA VAL A 239 0.72 14.62 0.90
C VAL A 239 0.70 13.24 1.55
N VAL A 240 1.84 12.84 2.10
CA VAL A 240 1.98 11.74 3.07
C VAL A 240 2.28 12.39 4.42
N ASP A 241 1.39 12.17 5.40
CA ASP A 241 1.45 12.81 6.71
C ASP A 241 1.46 11.77 7.83
N PRO A 242 2.49 11.72 8.71
CA PRO A 242 2.60 10.68 9.74
C PRO A 242 1.46 10.66 10.76
N VAL A 243 0.93 11.83 11.15
CA VAL A 243 -0.21 11.92 12.09
C VAL A 243 -1.48 11.38 11.43
N SER A 244 -1.77 11.82 10.21
CA SER A 244 -2.90 11.32 9.42
C SER A 244 -2.78 9.82 9.15
N PHE A 245 -1.57 9.28 8.96
CA PHE A 245 -1.36 7.84 8.77
C PHE A 245 -1.71 7.05 10.03
N HIS A 246 -1.34 7.55 11.21
CA HIS A 246 -1.72 6.93 12.48
C HIS A 246 -3.24 6.90 12.69
N ILE A 247 -3.96 7.89 12.17
CA ILE A 247 -5.43 7.98 12.23
C ILE A 247 -6.09 7.08 11.17
N TRP A 248 -5.48 6.98 9.99
CA TRP A 248 -5.92 6.11 8.90
C TRP A 248 -5.80 4.64 9.27
N LYS A 249 -4.74 4.23 9.98
CA LYS A 249 -4.46 2.82 10.31
C LYS A 249 -5.67 2.13 10.94
N ASP A 250 -6.41 2.83 11.80
CA ASP A 250 -7.54 2.25 12.53
C ASP A 250 -8.66 1.85 11.58
N GLU A 251 -8.96 2.69 10.59
CA GLU A 251 -9.90 2.37 9.52
C GLU A 251 -9.34 1.25 8.65
N ALA A 252 -8.07 1.35 8.21
CA ALA A 252 -7.43 0.38 7.34
C ALA A 252 -7.45 -1.03 7.95
N PHE A 253 -7.11 -1.17 9.23
CA PHE A 253 -7.17 -2.45 9.95
C PHE A 253 -8.60 -2.90 10.22
N MET A 254 -9.55 -2.00 10.53
CA MET A 254 -10.94 -2.40 10.76
C MET A 254 -11.58 -3.04 9.53
N LEU A 255 -11.26 -2.58 8.32
CA LEU A 255 -11.81 -3.09 7.07
C LEU A 255 -11.55 -4.59 6.85
N TRP A 256 -10.43 -5.14 7.35
CA TRP A 256 -10.20 -6.58 7.35
C TRP A 256 -11.32 -7.34 8.07
N GLY A 257 -11.68 -6.88 9.27
CA GLY A 257 -12.69 -7.54 10.10
C GLY A 257 -14.12 -7.27 9.63
N THR A 258 -14.44 -5.99 9.42
CA THR A 258 -15.82 -5.56 9.14
C THR A 258 -16.29 -5.92 7.74
N HIS A 259 -15.41 -5.97 6.74
CA HIS A 259 -15.80 -6.28 5.36
C HIS A 259 -15.48 -7.71 4.96
N TRP A 260 -14.35 -8.25 5.39
CA TRP A 260 -13.87 -9.54 4.89
C TRP A 260 -14.12 -10.67 5.88
N ALA A 261 -13.65 -10.55 7.13
CA ALA A 261 -13.83 -11.62 8.13
C ALA A 261 -15.31 -11.86 8.46
N SER A 262 -16.13 -10.79 8.47
CA SER A 262 -17.58 -10.84 8.75
C SER A 262 -18.40 -11.61 7.70
N LEU A 263 -17.81 -11.95 6.55
CA LEU A 263 -18.45 -12.78 5.53
C LEU A 263 -18.51 -14.27 5.93
N TYR A 264 -17.73 -14.67 6.92
CA TYR A 264 -17.57 -16.06 7.35
C TYR A 264 -18.03 -16.22 8.80
N SER A 265 -18.45 -17.44 9.18
CA SER A 265 -18.78 -17.73 10.59
C SER A 265 -17.52 -17.57 11.46
N PRO A 266 -17.66 -17.06 12.70
CA PRO A 266 -16.53 -16.82 13.60
C PRO A 266 -15.64 -18.05 13.86
N GLU A 267 -16.20 -19.25 13.79
CA GLU A 267 -15.53 -20.53 14.04
C GLU A 267 -14.87 -21.12 12.78
N SER A 268 -15.04 -20.49 11.63
CA SER A 268 -14.52 -21.01 10.36
C SER A 268 -13.03 -20.71 10.16
N THR A 269 -12.33 -21.60 9.46
CA THR A 269 -10.93 -21.39 9.04
C THR A 269 -10.75 -20.08 8.29
N SER A 270 -11.71 -19.72 7.42
CA SER A 270 -11.66 -18.48 6.63
C SER A 270 -11.67 -17.24 7.52
N HIS A 271 -12.54 -17.21 8.55
CA HIS A 271 -12.57 -16.13 9.52
C HIS A 271 -11.25 -16.02 10.29
N HIS A 272 -10.70 -17.16 10.74
CA HIS A 272 -9.44 -17.18 11.48
C HIS A 272 -8.24 -16.69 10.63
N ILE A 273 -8.18 -17.01 9.34
CA ILE A 273 -7.11 -16.52 8.44
C ILE A 273 -7.15 -14.99 8.34
N ILE A 274 -8.32 -14.42 8.04
CA ILE A 274 -8.47 -12.96 7.93
C ILE A 274 -8.18 -12.27 9.27
N SER A 275 -8.73 -12.80 10.36
CA SER A 275 -8.47 -12.29 11.70
C SER A 275 -7.00 -12.41 12.10
N HIS A 276 -6.30 -13.46 11.68
CA HIS A 276 -4.86 -13.56 11.89
C HIS A 276 -4.11 -12.44 11.16
N ILE A 277 -4.39 -12.23 9.87
CA ILE A 277 -3.78 -11.15 9.08
C ILE A 277 -4.03 -9.80 9.76
N GLN A 278 -5.28 -9.50 10.11
CA GLN A 278 -5.65 -8.26 10.79
C GLN A 278 -4.87 -8.02 12.09
N ASN A 279 -4.61 -9.10 12.85
CA ASN A 279 -4.01 -9.00 14.18
C ASN A 279 -2.48 -9.02 14.19
N THR A 280 -1.85 -9.57 13.16
CA THR A 280 -0.39 -9.77 13.15
C THR A 280 0.34 -8.97 12.08
N TYR A 281 -0.34 -8.53 11.01
CA TYR A 281 0.34 -7.81 9.92
C TYR A 281 0.60 -6.35 10.29
N TYR A 282 1.57 -5.76 9.60
CA TYR A 282 1.88 -4.34 9.68
C TYR A 282 1.29 -3.64 8.45
N LEU A 283 0.84 -2.40 8.64
CA LEU A 283 0.55 -1.47 7.57
C LEU A 283 1.81 -0.63 7.31
N VAL A 284 2.23 -0.56 6.05
CA VAL A 284 3.46 0.10 5.62
C VAL A 284 3.12 1.09 4.52
N ASN A 285 3.65 2.31 4.59
CA ASN A 285 3.76 3.19 3.42
C ASN A 285 5.22 3.55 3.13
N LEU A 286 5.55 3.61 1.84
CA LEU A 286 6.87 3.95 1.31
C LEU A 286 6.74 5.07 0.28
N VAL A 287 7.65 6.05 0.33
CA VAL A 287 7.77 7.16 -0.63
C VAL A 287 9.19 7.18 -1.18
N ASP A 288 9.35 7.12 -2.50
CA ASP A 288 10.63 7.38 -3.16
C ASP A 288 10.77 8.87 -3.44
N ASN A 289 11.75 9.53 -2.80
CA ASN A 289 11.95 10.97 -2.98
C ASN A 289 12.62 11.33 -4.31
N ASP A 290 13.31 10.39 -4.97
CA ASP A 290 13.96 10.64 -6.26
C ASP A 290 13.00 10.40 -7.43
N PHE A 291 12.03 11.30 -7.55
CA PHE A 291 11.04 11.28 -8.64
C PHE A 291 11.65 11.50 -10.04
N VAL A 292 12.93 11.93 -10.12
CA VAL A 292 13.64 12.15 -11.39
C VAL A 292 14.18 10.84 -11.93
N SER A 293 14.83 10.04 -11.07
CA SER A 293 15.47 8.77 -11.46
C SER A 293 14.48 7.60 -11.58
N GLY A 294 13.25 7.75 -11.10
CA GLY A 294 12.16 6.80 -11.33
C GLY A 294 11.57 6.21 -10.04
N ASN A 295 11.46 4.89 -9.97
CA ASN A 295 10.80 4.19 -8.87
C ASN A 295 11.64 2.99 -8.39
N VAL A 296 12.34 3.16 -7.27
CA VAL A 296 13.16 2.10 -6.64
C VAL A 296 12.34 1.16 -5.75
N LEU A 297 11.08 1.50 -5.44
CA LEU A 297 10.28 0.78 -4.44
C LEU A 297 10.06 -0.69 -4.80
N PHE A 298 9.81 -0.99 -6.08
CA PHE A 298 9.67 -2.39 -6.52
C PHE A 298 10.98 -3.16 -6.48
N GLN A 299 12.12 -2.50 -6.75
CA GLN A 299 13.44 -3.14 -6.64
C GLN A 299 13.74 -3.48 -5.18
N LEU A 300 13.44 -2.54 -4.28
CA LEU A 300 13.54 -2.70 -2.84
C LEU A 300 12.69 -3.88 -2.35
N VAL A 301 11.39 -3.90 -2.67
CA VAL A 301 10.48 -4.97 -2.26
C VAL A 301 10.92 -6.32 -2.81
N ASN A 302 11.31 -6.41 -4.09
CA ASN A 302 11.80 -7.66 -4.67
C ASN A 302 13.09 -8.14 -4.00
N LYS A 303 14.04 -7.24 -3.67
CA LYS A 303 15.26 -7.58 -2.92
C LYS A 303 14.93 -8.22 -1.56
N VAL A 304 13.93 -7.69 -0.84
CA VAL A 304 13.46 -8.29 0.43
C VAL A 304 12.89 -9.68 0.18
N LEU A 305 11.96 -9.82 -0.77
CA LEU A 305 11.29 -11.09 -1.04
C LEU A 305 12.27 -12.17 -1.50
N ASP A 306 13.22 -11.83 -2.36
CA ASP A 306 14.22 -12.76 -2.89
C ASP A 306 15.23 -13.19 -1.80
N GLY A 307 15.57 -12.28 -0.89
CA GLY A 307 16.36 -12.60 0.30
C GLY A 307 15.64 -13.60 1.22
N MET A 308 14.34 -13.43 1.43
CA MET A 308 13.52 -14.36 2.22
C MET A 308 13.42 -15.74 1.56
N SER A 309 13.27 -15.82 0.24
CA SER A 309 13.22 -17.11 -0.49
C SER A 309 14.53 -17.89 -0.44
N LYS A 310 15.68 -17.20 -0.38
CA LYS A 310 17.00 -17.84 -0.20
C LYS A 310 17.21 -18.36 1.22
N ALA A 311 16.72 -17.65 2.23
CA ALA A 311 16.81 -18.08 3.61
C ALA A 311 15.93 -19.31 3.93
N SER A 312 14.86 -19.55 3.15
CA SER A 312 13.97 -20.70 3.32
C SER A 312 14.37 -21.94 2.51
N SER A 313 15.36 -21.84 1.62
CA SER A 313 15.91 -23.01 0.90
C SER A 313 17.07 -23.60 1.72
N PRO A 314 16.99 -24.87 2.17
CA PRO A 314 18.08 -25.47 2.93
C PRO A 314 19.29 -25.65 2.01
N THR A 315 20.42 -25.08 2.40
CA THR A 315 21.74 -25.33 1.81
C THR A 315 21.99 -26.84 1.83
N THR A 316 21.87 -27.49 0.68
CA THR A 316 22.35 -28.85 0.49
C THR A 316 23.85 -28.75 0.26
N GLU A 317 24.61 -28.49 1.31
CA GLU A 317 26.04 -28.79 1.30
C GLU A 317 26.17 -30.31 1.44
N THR A 318 26.42 -30.97 0.32
CA THR A 318 26.92 -32.33 0.28
C THR A 318 28.28 -32.37 0.96
N ASP A 319 28.32 -32.89 2.18
CA ASP A 319 29.51 -33.46 2.79
C ASP A 319 30.08 -34.55 1.87
N GLN A 320 31.13 -34.22 1.12
CA GLN A 320 32.12 -35.19 0.67
C GLN A 320 33.40 -34.94 1.44
N ASN A 321 33.53 -35.59 2.60
CA ASN A 321 34.83 -35.90 3.17
C ASN A 321 34.86 -37.37 3.61
N THR A 322 35.32 -38.16 2.65
CA THR A 322 36.11 -39.39 2.76
C THR A 322 36.50 -39.85 4.17
N LEU A 323 35.96 -41.01 4.55
CA LEU A 323 36.55 -41.94 5.52
C LEU A 323 37.90 -42.47 5.01
N PRO A 324 38.98 -42.50 5.83
CA PRO A 324 40.12 -43.35 5.54
C PRO A 324 39.93 -44.73 6.20
N SER A 325 39.98 -45.76 5.36
CA SER A 325 40.07 -47.16 5.75
C SER A 325 41.34 -47.45 6.54
N SER A 326 41.19 -48.11 7.68
CA SER A 326 42.25 -48.71 8.46
C SER A 326 42.90 -49.88 7.71
N SER A 327 44.23 -49.86 7.60
CA SER A 327 45.01 -51.08 7.48
C SER A 327 46.35 -50.92 8.19
N SER A 328 46.61 -51.87 9.08
CA SER A 328 47.79 -52.03 9.91
C SER A 328 48.75 -53.03 9.25
N SER A 329 50.04 -52.69 9.12
CA SER A 329 51.13 -53.68 9.17
C SER A 329 52.51 -53.02 9.14
N SER A 330 53.16 -53.03 10.31
CA SER A 330 54.55 -53.43 10.59
C SER A 330 55.70 -53.18 9.59
N SER A 331 56.70 -52.45 10.10
CA SER A 331 58.15 -52.76 10.08
C SER A 331 58.86 -52.98 8.74
N SER A 332 59.81 -52.09 8.40
CA SER A 332 61.26 -52.36 8.52
C SER A 332 62.13 -51.43 7.65
N LEU A 333 63.21 -50.96 8.26
CA LEU A 333 64.56 -50.73 7.70
C LEU A 333 64.76 -49.72 6.53
N LEU A 334 65.42 -48.61 6.89
CA LEU A 334 66.46 -47.91 6.10
C LEU A 334 67.45 -48.91 5.46
N PRO A 335 68.17 -48.62 4.35
CA PRO A 335 69.04 -47.42 4.26
C PRO A 335 69.46 -46.87 2.85
N ILE A 336 70.16 -45.70 2.88
CA ILE A 336 71.20 -45.20 1.93
C ILE A 336 70.70 -44.77 0.52
N VAL A 337 70.97 -43.57 -0.03
CA VAL A 337 72.11 -42.63 -0.01
C VAL A 337 71.64 -41.20 0.25
#